data_AF-A0A2X2TBI8-F1
#
_entry.id   AF-A0A2X2TBI8-F1
#
_cell.length_a   1.000
_cell.length_b   1.000
_cell.length_c   1.000
_cell.angle_alpha   90.00
_cell.angle_beta   90.00
_cell.angle_gamma   90.00
#
_symmetry.space_group_name_H-M   'P 1'
#
loop_
_entity.id
_entity.type
_entity.pdbx_description
1 polymer ?
#
loop_
_entity_poly.entity_id
_entity_poly.type
_entity_poly.pdbx_seq_one_letter_code
_entity_poly.pdbx_strand_id
1 'polypeptide(L)'
;MKVTVLDGNTNPVKTAVTLKASNGAVIADSVTTGDDGTATVTLTSTKAGNSTVTAQVGSSTKTADVSFGADAATAKVTDLSVVSNNAVADGTATNSVKVTVLDGNTNPVKTAVTLKASNGR
;
A
#
# COMPACT_ATOMS: atom_id res chain seq x y z
N MET A 1 9.44 -3.16 10.74
CA MET A 1 9.04 -2.08 11.68
C MET A 1 9.70 -2.32 13.04
N LYS A 2 10.09 -1.26 13.76
CA LYS A 2 10.70 -1.36 15.11
C LYS A 2 9.74 -0.78 16.16
N VAL A 3 9.60 -1.47 17.28
CA VAL A 3 8.90 -1.01 18.49
C VAL A 3 9.92 -0.83 19.61
N THR A 4 9.80 0.23 20.40
CA THR A 4 10.62 0.48 21.60
C THR A 4 9.69 0.72 22.78
N VAL A 5 9.94 0.04 23.90
CA VAL A 5 9.17 0.14 25.15
C VAL A 5 10.12 0.56 26.27
N LEU A 6 9.78 1.67 26.92
CA LEU A 6 10.48 2.22 28.08
C LEU A 6 9.53 2.32 29.28
N ASP A 7 10.06 2.27 30.49
CA ASP A 7 9.33 2.59 31.71
C ASP A 7 9.19 4.12 31.92
N GLY A 8 8.55 4.53 33.02
CA GLY A 8 8.38 5.94 33.38
C GLY A 8 9.69 6.68 33.70
N ASN A 9 10.80 5.97 33.86
CA ASN A 9 12.14 6.50 34.11
C ASN A 9 13.04 6.40 32.87
N THR A 10 12.48 6.13 31.69
CA THR A 10 13.17 5.95 30.40
C THR A 10 14.09 4.71 30.32
N ASN A 11 13.96 3.75 31.23
CA ASN A 11 14.68 2.48 31.14
C ASN A 11 13.99 1.53 30.17
N PRO A 12 14.74 0.75 29.36
CA PRO A 12 14.14 -0.24 28.49
C PRO A 12 13.42 -1.36 29.25
N VAL A 13 12.29 -1.80 28.72
CA VAL A 13 11.46 -2.85 29.34
C VAL A 13 11.26 -4.01 28.39
N LYS A 14 11.62 -5.20 28.86
CA LYS A 14 11.25 -6.49 28.24
C LYS A 14 9.79 -6.82 28.56
N THR A 15 8.93 -6.77 27.55
CA THR A 15 7.50 -7.06 27.72
C THR A 15 6.85 -7.45 26.40
N ALA A 16 5.66 -8.06 26.50
CA ALA A 16 4.84 -8.37 25.34
C ALA A 16 4.12 -7.12 24.82
N VAL A 17 4.18 -6.93 23.51
CA VAL A 17 3.50 -5.87 22.76
C VAL A 17 2.47 -6.53 21.87
N THR A 18 1.20 -6.16 22.01
CA THR A 18 0.14 -6.57 21.08
C THR A 18 0.19 -5.69 19.84
N LEU A 19 0.03 -6.30 18.67
CA LEU A 19 0.12 -5.64 17.38
C LEU A 19 -1.16 -5.86 16.57
N LYS A 20 -1.56 -4.84 15.83
CA LYS A 20 -2.64 -4.94 14.83
C LYS A 20 -2.24 -4.16 13.59
N ALA A 21 -2.64 -4.65 12.43
CA ALA A 21 -2.46 -3.94 11.17
C ALA A 21 -3.80 -3.76 10.45
N SER A 22 -3.95 -2.66 9.73
CA SER A 22 -5.12 -2.36 8.91
C SER A 22 -4.87 -2.70 7.43
N ASN A 23 -5.85 -2.38 6.57
CA ASN A 23 -5.75 -2.48 5.10
C ASN A 23 -5.41 -3.89 4.56
N GLY A 24 -5.71 -4.94 5.33
CA GLY A 24 -5.46 -6.32 4.93
C GLY A 24 -4.00 -6.76 5.07
N ALA A 25 -3.14 -5.94 5.71
CA ALA A 25 -1.78 -6.33 6.01
C ALA A 25 -1.75 -7.38 7.14
N VAL A 26 -0.86 -8.36 7.00
CA VAL A 26 -0.67 -9.48 7.92
C VAL A 26 0.57 -9.24 8.76
N ILE A 27 0.38 -9.26 10.08
CA ILE A 27 1.39 -9.08 11.12
C ILE A 27 1.22 -10.15 12.19
N ALA A 28 2.27 -10.44 12.96
CA ALA A 28 2.13 -11.24 14.18
C ALA A 28 1.24 -10.50 15.20
N ASP A 29 0.36 -11.21 15.91
CA ASP A 29 -0.54 -10.63 16.91
C ASP A 29 0.19 -10.02 18.11
N SER A 30 1.39 -10.52 18.41
CA SER A 30 2.24 -9.96 19.45
C SER A 30 3.73 -10.17 19.18
N VAL A 31 4.56 -9.36 19.83
CA VAL A 31 6.01 -9.50 19.87
C VAL A 31 6.52 -9.17 21.26
N THR A 32 7.54 -9.87 21.73
CA THR A 32 8.21 -9.55 22.99
C THR A 32 9.45 -8.70 22.71
N THR A 33 9.59 -7.57 23.40
CA THR A 33 10.81 -6.76 23.32
C THR A 33 12.01 -7.50 23.92
N GLY A 34 13.21 -7.17 23.44
CA GLY A 34 14.46 -7.64 24.03
C GLY A 34 14.79 -6.92 25.33
N ASP A 35 15.95 -7.24 25.90
CA ASP A 35 16.46 -6.61 27.12
C ASP A 35 16.84 -5.13 26.86
N ASP A 36 17.01 -4.74 25.60
CA ASP A 36 17.16 -3.35 25.14
C ASP A 36 15.81 -2.61 24.97
N GLY A 37 14.70 -3.27 25.33
CA GLY A 37 13.34 -2.75 25.20
C GLY A 37 12.86 -2.62 23.76
N THR A 38 13.52 -3.24 22.78
CA THR A 38 13.11 -3.14 21.37
C THR A 38 12.67 -4.47 20.76
N ALA A 39 11.80 -4.39 19.77
CA ALA A 39 11.36 -5.52 18.97
C ALA A 39 11.26 -5.12 17.50
N THR A 40 11.65 -6.03 16.60
CA THR A 40 11.45 -5.86 15.16
C THR A 40 10.42 -6.85 14.65
N VAL A 41 9.51 -6.37 13.81
CA VAL A 41 8.45 -7.19 13.22
C VAL A 41 8.38 -6.99 11.71
N THR A 42 8.03 -8.09 11.04
CA THR A 42 7.77 -8.13 9.60
C THR A 42 6.26 -8.01 9.37
N LEU A 43 5.91 -7.24 8.35
CA LEU A 43 4.55 -7.00 7.90
C LEU A 43 4.50 -7.33 6.41
N THR A 44 3.45 -8.01 5.96
CA THR A 44 3.24 -8.33 4.55
C THR A 44 1.83 -7.95 4.12
N SER A 45 1.62 -7.64 2.85
CA SER A 45 0.30 -7.34 2.29
C SER A 45 0.31 -7.63 0.80
N THR A 46 -0.79 -8.19 0.29
CA THR A 46 -1.06 -8.28 -1.16
C THR A 46 -1.85 -7.07 -1.67
N LYS A 47 -2.35 -6.21 -0.78
CA LYS A 47 -3.07 -4.99 -1.12
C LYS A 47 -2.13 -3.79 -1.11
N ALA A 48 -2.08 -3.08 -2.23
CA ALA A 48 -1.35 -1.83 -2.32
C ALA A 48 -2.06 -0.71 -1.52
N GLY A 49 -1.27 0.22 -1.01
CA GLY A 49 -1.73 1.36 -0.22
C GLY A 49 -1.21 1.36 1.22
N ASN A 50 -1.71 2.33 1.99
CA ASN A 50 -1.27 2.58 3.35
C ASN A 50 -1.94 1.60 4.33
N SER A 51 -1.13 1.01 5.21
CA SER A 51 -1.55 0.16 6.31
C SER A 51 -1.04 0.78 7.61
N THR A 52 -1.95 1.01 8.54
CA THR A 52 -1.62 1.52 9.87
C THR A 52 -1.39 0.34 10.80
N VAL A 53 -0.24 0.33 11.45
CA VAL A 53 0.10 -0.63 12.50
C VAL A 53 -0.08 0.03 13.85
N THR A 54 -0.82 -0.64 14.74
CA THR A 54 -1.03 -0.24 16.12
C THR A 54 -0.27 -1.19 17.04
N ALA A 55 0.60 -0.63 17.88
CA ALA A 55 1.31 -1.34 18.93
C ALA A 55 0.75 -0.94 20.30
N GLN A 56 0.47 -1.93 21.14
CA GLN A 56 -0.13 -1.73 22.46
C GLN A 56 0.65 -2.49 23.54
N VAL A 57 0.92 -1.81 24.66
CA VAL A 57 1.47 -2.38 25.89
C VAL A 57 0.64 -1.87 27.06
N GLY A 58 -0.13 -2.76 27.69
CA GLY A 58 -1.09 -2.37 28.72
C GLY A 58 -2.09 -1.33 28.18
N SER A 59 -2.16 -0.16 28.82
CA SER A 59 -2.98 0.98 28.37
C SER A 59 -2.28 1.90 27.35
N SER A 60 -0.98 1.74 27.12
CA SER A 60 -0.22 2.59 26.20
C SER A 60 -0.34 2.07 24.77
N THR A 61 -0.59 2.98 23.82
CA THR A 61 -0.75 2.65 22.40
C THR A 61 0.04 3.63 21.53
N LYS A 62 0.65 3.11 20.46
CA LYS A 62 1.31 3.90 19.40
C LYS A 62 0.93 3.36 18.03
N THR A 63 0.94 4.23 17.03
CA THR A 63 0.64 3.87 15.65
C THR A 63 1.77 4.27 14.71
N ALA A 64 1.94 3.53 13.63
CA ALA A 64 2.86 3.84 12.54
C ALA A 64 2.27 3.41 11.20
N ASP A 65 2.48 4.19 10.15
CA ASP A 65 2.00 3.87 8.81
C ASP A 65 3.09 3.20 7.97
N VAL A 66 2.67 2.20 7.19
CA VAL A 66 3.49 1.47 6.23
C VAL A 66 2.78 1.46 4.88
N SER A 67 3.49 1.79 3.81
CA SER A 67 2.91 1.80 2.45
C SER A 67 3.37 0.60 1.66
N PHE A 68 2.43 -0.14 1.07
CA PHE A 68 2.69 -1.23 0.13
C PHE A 68 2.48 -0.73 -1.30
N GLY A 69 3.46 -0.96 -2.17
CA GLY A 69 3.35 -0.69 -3.61
C GLY A 69 2.63 -1.81 -4.34
N ALA A 70 1.94 -1.48 -5.43
CA ALA A 70 1.45 -2.49 -6.37
C ALA A 70 2.64 -3.15 -7.10
N ASP A 71 2.48 -4.43 -7.46
CA ASP A 71 3.54 -5.18 -8.13
C ASP A 71 3.59 -4.87 -9.63
N ALA A 72 4.54 -4.02 -10.01
CA ALA A 72 4.74 -3.63 -11.41
C ALA A 72 5.17 -4.80 -12.32
N ALA A 73 5.79 -5.86 -11.76
CA ALA A 73 6.26 -6.98 -12.56
C ALA A 73 5.11 -7.90 -13.02
N THR A 74 4.01 -7.94 -12.27
CA THR A 74 2.79 -8.71 -12.63
C THR A 74 1.67 -7.84 -13.20
N ALA A 75 1.96 -6.57 -13.50
CA ALA A 75 1.02 -5.61 -14.06
C ALA A 75 0.57 -5.99 -15.48
N LYS A 76 -0.74 -5.88 -15.74
CA LYS A 76 -1.35 -6.08 -17.05
C LYS A 76 -2.47 -5.08 -17.30
N VAL A 77 -2.70 -4.75 -18.58
CA VAL A 77 -3.90 -4.00 -18.99
C VAL A 77 -5.11 -4.91 -18.80
N THR A 78 -6.05 -4.52 -17.97
CA THR A 78 -7.26 -5.30 -17.69
C THR A 78 -8.51 -4.72 -18.33
N ASP A 79 -8.49 -3.42 -18.67
CA ASP A 79 -9.61 -2.76 -19.33
C ASP A 79 -9.13 -1.60 -20.21
N LEU A 80 -9.86 -1.38 -21.31
CA LEU A 80 -9.73 -0.24 -22.21
C LEU A 80 -11.13 0.18 -22.64
N SER A 81 -11.53 1.39 -22.28
CA SER A 81 -12.87 1.93 -22.56
C SER A 81 -12.80 3.30 -23.21
N VAL A 82 -13.80 3.61 -24.04
CA VAL A 82 -13.97 4.93 -24.64
C VAL A 82 -14.70 5.83 -23.64
N VAL A 83 -14.14 7.01 -23.39
CA VAL A 83 -14.69 8.01 -22.46
C VAL A 83 -15.44 9.09 -23.23
N SER A 84 -14.86 9.56 -24.33
CA SER A 84 -15.49 10.52 -25.25
C SER A 84 -15.31 10.04 -26.68
N ASN A 85 -16.40 10.06 -27.45
CA ASN A 85 -16.44 9.66 -28.85
C ASN A 85 -17.21 10.70 -29.68
N ASN A 86 -17.12 10.55 -31.00
CA ASN A 86 -17.85 11.35 -31.98
C ASN A 86 -17.51 12.85 -31.93
N ALA A 87 -16.31 13.20 -31.46
CA ALA A 87 -15.76 14.54 -31.64
C ALA A 87 -15.76 14.93 -33.13
N VAL A 88 -16.03 16.21 -33.41
CA VAL A 88 -16.01 16.76 -34.76
C VAL A 88 -14.60 16.63 -35.34
N ALA A 89 -14.47 16.18 -36.58
CA ALA A 89 -13.18 16.03 -37.25
C ALA A 89 -12.61 17.37 -37.74
N ASP A 90 -12.52 18.37 -36.86
CA ASP A 90 -12.02 19.72 -37.16
C ASP A 90 -10.52 19.92 -36.82
N GLY A 91 -9.87 18.89 -36.27
CA GLY A 91 -8.46 18.92 -35.87
C GLY A 91 -8.20 19.52 -34.49
N THR A 92 -9.24 19.95 -33.77
CA THR A 92 -9.14 20.52 -32.41
C THR A 92 -9.99 19.76 -31.39
N ALA A 93 -11.14 19.23 -31.79
CA ALA A 93 -11.97 18.41 -30.90
C ALA A 93 -11.32 17.05 -30.65
N THR A 94 -11.45 16.55 -29.41
CA THR A 94 -10.75 15.35 -28.96
C THR A 94 -11.73 14.25 -28.53
N ASN A 95 -11.40 13.02 -28.92
CA ASN A 95 -11.91 11.81 -28.29
C ASN A 95 -10.96 11.40 -27.16
N SER A 96 -11.45 10.61 -26.20
CA SER A 96 -10.64 10.14 -25.09
C SER A 96 -10.95 8.69 -24.74
N VAL A 97 -9.93 7.98 -24.28
CA VAL A 97 -10.01 6.60 -23.81
C VAL A 97 -9.43 6.50 -22.40
N LYS A 98 -9.88 5.50 -21.65
CA LYS A 98 -9.38 5.15 -20.32
C LYS A 98 -8.79 3.76 -20.36
N VAL A 99 -7.55 3.65 -19.88
CA VAL A 99 -6.86 2.38 -19.68
C VAL A 99 -6.86 2.06 -18.19
N THR A 100 -7.17 0.82 -17.83
CA THR A 100 -7.01 0.31 -16.46
C THR A 100 -5.89 -0.74 -16.45
N VAL A 101 -4.90 -0.53 -15.58
CA VAL A 101 -3.77 -1.45 -15.37
C VAL A 101 -3.80 -1.96 -13.94
N LEU A 102 -3.86 -3.28 -13.78
CA LEU A 102 -3.88 -3.94 -12.48
C LEU A 102 -2.73 -4.96 -12.38
N ASP A 103 -2.17 -5.14 -11.18
CA ASP A 103 -1.20 -6.21 -10.89
C ASP A 103 -1.86 -7.60 -10.74
N GLY A 104 -1.05 -8.61 -10.40
CA GLY A 104 -1.53 -9.97 -10.13
C GLY A 104 -2.54 -10.08 -8.98
N ASN A 105 -2.52 -9.13 -8.04
CA ASN A 105 -3.40 -9.06 -6.88
C ASN A 105 -4.52 -8.02 -7.04
N THR A 106 -4.80 -7.58 -8.27
CA THR A 106 -5.85 -6.59 -8.61
C THR A 106 -5.63 -5.18 -8.04
N ASN A 107 -4.39 -4.82 -7.70
CA ASN A 107 -4.06 -3.45 -7.30
C ASN A 107 -3.83 -2.55 -8.52
N PRO A 108 -4.33 -1.31 -8.52
CA PRO A 108 -4.00 -0.33 -9.55
C PRO A 108 -2.50 -0.02 -9.60
N VAL A 109 -1.93 -0.07 -10.81
CA VAL A 109 -0.51 0.18 -11.04
C VAL A 109 -0.33 1.53 -11.72
N LYS A 110 0.42 2.44 -11.08
CA LYS A 110 0.85 3.70 -11.70
C LYS A 110 2.01 3.42 -12.66
N THR A 111 1.71 3.35 -13.95
CA THR A 111 2.71 3.10 -14.99
C THR A 111 2.37 3.84 -16.28
N ALA A 112 3.35 3.95 -17.19
CA ALA A 112 3.13 4.46 -18.54
C ALA A 112 2.56 3.35 -19.44
N VAL A 113 1.61 3.70 -20.30
CA VAL A 113 1.06 2.80 -21.31
C VAL A 113 1.24 3.43 -22.69
N THR A 114 1.71 2.64 -23.65
CA THR A 114 1.78 3.06 -25.05
C THR A 114 0.46 2.74 -25.74
N LEU A 115 -0.17 3.76 -26.32
CA LEU A 115 -1.39 3.63 -27.12
C LEU A 115 -1.07 3.88 -28.59
N LYS A 116 -1.74 3.14 -29.47
CA LYS A 116 -1.68 3.35 -30.93
C LYS A 116 -3.09 3.51 -31.45
N ALA A 117 -3.33 4.56 -32.22
CA ALA A 117 -4.56 4.72 -32.98
C ALA A 117 -4.35 4.15 -34.39
N SER A 118 -5.39 3.52 -34.94
CA SER A 118 -5.34 3.03 -36.32
C SER A 118 -5.46 4.16 -37.36
N ASN A 119 -6.01 5.32 -36.96
CA ASN A 119 -6.22 6.50 -37.79
C ASN A 119 -6.07 7.79 -36.95
N GLY A 120 -5.61 8.88 -37.54
CA GLY A 120 -5.38 10.17 -36.86
C GLY A 120 -3.92 10.36 -36.39
N ARG A 121 -3.51 11.62 -36.19
CA ARG A 121 -2.16 12.03 -35.74
C ARG A 121 -2.07 12.14 -34.22
#